data_AF-A0A7V4LDD9-F1
#
_entry.id   AF-A0A7V4LDD9-F1
#
_cell.length_a   1.000
_cell.length_b   1.000
_cell.length_c   1.000
_cell.angle_alpha   90.00
_cell.angle_beta   90.00
_cell.angle_gamma   90.00
#
_symmetry.space_group_name_H-M   'P 1'
#
loop_
_entity.id
_entity.type
_entity.pdbx_description
1 polymer ?
#
loop_
_entity_poly.entity_id
_entity_poly.type
_entity_poly.pdbx_seq_one_letter_code
_entity_poly.pdbx_strand_id
1 'polypeptide(L)'
;GATGIYHAGAEGWCTWFQLARRFLELLGVEKPLRPCSSSEYPTPAVRPRNSILANRRLKAAGLHCMRPWQEDLEEFVREAGADLVREARGEITLS
;
A
#
# COMPACT_ATOMS: atom_id res chain seq x y z
N GLY A 1 0.61 -21.98 -19.91
CA GLY A 1 0.83 -21.37 -18.59
C GLY A 1 2.32 -21.37 -18.27
N ALA A 2 2.78 -20.49 -17.38
CA ALA A 2 4.17 -20.43 -16.94
C ALA A 2 4.36 -21.11 -15.57
N THR A 3 5.52 -21.70 -15.30
CA THR A 3 5.82 -22.43 -14.05
C THR A 3 6.95 -21.77 -13.25
N GLY A 4 6.97 -21.99 -11.94
CA GLY A 4 7.99 -21.48 -11.01
C GLY A 4 7.50 -20.32 -10.12
N ILE A 5 8.45 -19.67 -9.43
CA ILE A 5 8.20 -18.59 -8.46
C ILE A 5 8.24 -17.22 -9.16
N TYR A 6 7.24 -16.38 -8.89
CA TYR A 6 7.11 -15.02 -9.44
C TYR A 6 6.89 -14.01 -8.32
N HIS A 7 7.41 -12.79 -8.52
CA HIS A 7 6.94 -11.62 -7.79
C HIS A 7 5.85 -10.93 -8.60
N ALA A 8 4.79 -10.51 -7.90
CA ALA A 8 3.69 -9.74 -8.44
C ALA A 8 3.27 -8.69 -7.39
N GLY A 9 3.95 -7.55 -7.41
CA GLY A 9 3.55 -6.36 -6.65
C GLY A 9 3.19 -5.23 -7.60
N ALA A 10 2.49 -4.21 -7.11
CA ALA A 10 2.25 -2.99 -7.86
C ALA A 10 3.58 -2.37 -8.36
N GLU A 11 3.52 -1.68 -9.48
CA GLU A 11 4.67 -0.99 -10.05
C GLU A 11 5.00 0.29 -9.28
N GLY A 12 6.26 0.70 -9.40
CA GLY A 12 6.82 1.80 -8.62
C GLY A 12 7.17 1.39 -7.19
N TRP A 13 7.41 2.38 -6.35
CA TRP A 13 7.70 2.20 -4.92
C TRP A 13 7.33 3.45 -4.15
N CYS A 14 7.12 3.29 -2.85
CA CYS A 14 6.94 4.39 -1.92
C CYS A 14 7.44 3.98 -0.52
N THR A 15 7.65 4.99 0.32
CA THR A 15 7.82 4.80 1.76
C THR A 15 6.46 4.63 2.44
N TRP A 16 6.44 4.04 3.64
CA TRP A 16 5.23 3.98 4.48
C TRP A 16 4.59 5.36 4.70
N PHE A 17 5.41 6.40 4.86
CA PHE A 17 4.94 7.78 5.00
C PHE A 17 4.20 8.26 3.75
N GLN A 18 4.77 8.02 2.56
CA GLN A 18 4.14 8.42 1.30
C GLN A 18 2.83 7.67 1.05
N LEU A 19 2.78 6.37 1.35
CA LEU A 19 1.57 5.56 1.23
C LEU A 19 0.47 6.08 2.16
N ALA A 20 0.79 6.28 3.45
CA ALA A 20 -0.16 6.77 4.44
C ALA A 20 -0.68 8.18 4.10
N ARG A 21 0.21 9.07 3.64
CA ARG A 21 -0.17 10.42 3.21
C ARG A 21 -1.14 10.38 2.04
N ARG A 22 -0.80 9.62 0.97
CA ARG A 22 -1.67 9.50 -0.22
C ARG A 22 -3.03 8.89 0.13
N PHE A 23 -3.05 7.88 0.99
CA PHE A 23 -4.29 7.25 1.43
C PHE A 23 -5.20 8.24 2.16
N LEU A 24 -4.66 9.04 3.09
CA LEU A 24 -5.43 10.05 3.81
C LEU A 24 -5.89 11.21 2.91
N GLU A 25 -5.05 11.63 1.95
CA GLU A 25 -5.43 12.60 0.90
C GLU A 25 -6.65 12.08 0.11
N LEU A 26 -6.65 10.81 -0.31
CA LEU A 26 -7.74 10.19 -1.06
C LEU A 26 -9.04 10.07 -0.25
N LEU A 27 -8.94 9.88 1.07
CA LEU A 27 -10.09 9.86 1.97
C LEU A 27 -10.61 11.27 2.33
N GLY A 28 -9.93 12.34 1.91
CA GLY A 28 -10.25 13.71 2.32
C GLY A 28 -10.04 13.95 3.82
N VAL A 29 -9.15 13.19 4.46
CA VAL A 29 -8.88 13.28 5.90
C VAL A 29 -7.65 14.18 6.14
N GLU A 30 -7.90 15.38 6.63
CA GLU A 30 -6.84 16.31 7.01
C GLU A 30 -6.31 15.98 8.42
N LYS A 31 -5.20 15.23 8.47
CA LYS A 31 -4.48 14.94 9.72
C LYS A 31 -2.99 15.24 9.54
N PRO A 32 -2.33 15.88 10.52
CA PRO A 32 -0.89 16.10 10.44
C PRO A 32 -0.14 14.75 10.51
N LEU A 33 0.52 14.37 9.41
CA LEU A 33 1.51 13.28 9.41
C LEU A 33 2.90 13.85 9.60
N ARG A 34 3.67 13.25 10.51
CA ARG A 34 5.09 13.55 10.69
C ARG A 34 5.91 12.34 10.26
N PRO A 35 6.91 12.49 9.38
CA PRO A 35 7.80 11.39 9.06
C PRO A 35 8.59 11.00 10.32
N CYS A 36 8.86 9.70 10.46
CA CYS A 36 9.78 9.18 11.46
C CYS A 36 10.71 8.14 10.82
N SER A 37 11.90 8.01 11.38
CA SER A 37 12.86 6.97 11.05
C SER A 37 12.47 5.64 11.69
N SER A 38 12.92 4.52 11.12
CA SER A 38 12.68 3.20 11.71
C SER A 38 13.28 3.04 13.11
N SER A 39 14.32 3.81 13.45
CA SER A 39 14.92 3.85 14.79
C SER A 39 14.02 4.50 15.84
N GLU A 40 13.15 5.42 15.43
CA GLU A 40 12.21 6.10 16.33
C GLU A 40 10.97 5.23 16.64
N TYR A 41 10.80 4.12 15.93
CA TYR A 41 9.66 3.21 16.09
C TYR A 41 10.12 1.74 16.12
N PRO A 42 10.78 1.29 17.20
CA PRO A 42 11.23 -0.09 17.32
C PRO A 42 10.04 -1.03 17.48
N THR A 43 9.93 -1.98 16.55
CA THR A 43 8.98 -3.11 16.65
C THR A 43 9.72 -4.39 17.04
N PRO A 44 9.08 -5.37 17.71
CA PRO A 44 9.72 -6.64 18.07
C PRO A 44 10.34 -7.39 16.88
N ALA A 45 9.70 -7.29 15.71
CA ALA A 45 10.24 -7.82 14.47
C ALA A 45 11.15 -6.80 13.78
N VAL A 46 12.36 -7.23 13.39
CA VAL A 46 13.27 -6.43 12.57
C VAL A 46 12.70 -6.34 11.16
N ARG A 47 12.33 -5.13 10.73
CA ARG A 47 11.86 -4.91 9.36
C ARG A 47 13.03 -4.65 8.42
N PRO A 48 13.05 -5.24 7.22
CA PRO A 48 14.03 -4.91 6.21
C PRO A 48 13.90 -3.43 5.82
N ARG A 49 15.04 -2.76 5.61
CA ARG A 49 15.05 -1.35 5.18
C ARG A 49 14.44 -1.16 3.78
N ASN A 50 14.45 -2.21 2.97
CA ASN A 50 13.90 -2.22 1.62
C ASN A 50 13.23 -3.56 1.34
N SER A 51 11.96 -3.51 0.98
CA SER A 51 11.12 -4.66 0.61
C SER A 51 10.53 -4.51 -0.80
N ILE A 52 11.16 -3.69 -1.66
CA ILE A 52 10.78 -3.51 -3.05
C ILE A 52 11.10 -4.80 -3.82
N LEU A 53 10.07 -5.38 -4.45
CA LEU A 53 10.19 -6.58 -5.27
C LEU A 53 10.06 -6.20 -6.74
N ALA A 54 11.06 -6.58 -7.54
CA ALA A 54 10.98 -6.38 -8.98
C ALA A 54 10.22 -7.54 -9.65
N ASN A 55 9.19 -7.22 -10.43
CA ASN A 55 8.38 -8.17 -11.21
C ASN A 55 9.11 -8.76 -12.43
N ARG A 56 10.43 -8.99 -12.34
CA ARG A 56 11.30 -9.33 -13.50
C ARG A 56 10.84 -10.57 -14.25
N ARG A 57 10.57 -11.67 -13.54
CA ARG A 57 10.12 -12.92 -14.15
C ARG A 57 8.73 -12.78 -14.78
N LEU A 58 7.85 -12.01 -14.14
CA LEU A 58 6.51 -11.74 -14.64
C LEU A 58 6.56 -10.95 -15.96
N LYS A 59 7.42 -9.92 -16.02
CA LYS A 59 7.71 -9.13 -17.23
C LYS A 59 8.33 -9.98 -18.34
N ALA A 60 9.37 -10.76 -18.02
CA ALA A 60 10.05 -11.63 -18.99
C ALA A 60 9.13 -12.71 -19.58
N ALA A 61 8.13 -13.17 -18.82
CA ALA A 61 7.14 -14.13 -19.29
C ALA A 61 6.00 -13.50 -20.12
N GLY A 62 5.97 -12.17 -20.30
CA GLY A 62 4.88 -11.47 -20.97
C GLY A 62 3.55 -11.49 -20.19
N LEU A 63 3.59 -11.79 -18.89
CA LEU A 63 2.42 -11.95 -18.01
C LEU A 63 2.19 -10.73 -17.10
N HIS A 64 2.95 -9.65 -17.30
CA HIS A 64 2.90 -8.49 -16.41
C HIS A 64 1.67 -7.63 -16.67
N CYS A 65 0.80 -7.55 -15.67
CA CYS A 65 -0.41 -6.72 -15.67
C CYS A 65 -0.54 -5.83 -14.44
N MET A 66 0.52 -5.71 -13.62
CA MET A 66 0.47 -4.89 -12.40
C MET A 66 0.50 -3.42 -12.77
N ARG A 67 -0.30 -2.61 -12.08
CA ARG A 67 -0.41 -1.16 -12.28
C ARG A 67 0.49 -0.40 -11.31
N PRO A 68 0.75 0.89 -11.54
CA PRO A 68 1.34 1.76 -10.52
C PRO A 68 0.58 1.68 -9.18
N TRP A 69 1.28 1.66 -8.05
CA TRP A 69 0.67 1.50 -6.74
C TRP A 69 -0.39 2.57 -6.41
N GLN A 70 -0.28 3.76 -7.00
CA GLN A 70 -1.24 4.84 -6.82
C GLN A 70 -2.61 4.47 -7.41
N GLU A 71 -2.65 3.81 -8.57
CA GLU A 71 -3.89 3.39 -9.22
C GLU A 71 -4.59 2.31 -8.39
N ASP A 72 -3.84 1.31 -7.90
CA ASP A 72 -4.38 0.27 -7.02
C ASP A 72 -4.94 0.88 -5.71
N LEU A 73 -4.25 1.87 -5.15
CA LEU A 73 -4.71 2.56 -3.94
C LEU A 73 -5.96 3.40 -4.19
N GLU A 74 -6.03 4.11 -5.31
CA GLU A 74 -7.19 4.90 -5.72
C GLU A 74 -8.42 4.01 -5.91
N GLU A 75 -8.26 2.86 -6.56
CA GLU A 75 -9.33 1.88 -6.71
C GLU A 75 -9.79 1.34 -5.35
N PHE A 76 -8.86 0.96 -4.47
CA PHE A 76 -9.20 0.50 -3.13
C PHE A 76 -9.97 1.55 -2.32
N VAL A 77 -9.53 2.82 -2.35
CA VAL A 77 -10.23 3.91 -1.65
C VAL A 77 -11.61 4.18 -2.25
N ARG A 78 -11.74 4.10 -3.57
CA ARG A 78 -13.04 4.24 -4.24
C ARG A 78 -14.02 3.15 -3.79
N GLU A 79 -13.55 1.93 -3.58
CA GLU A 79 -14.39 0.78 -3.19
C GLU A 79 -14.71 0.75 -1.69
N ALA A 80 -13.73 1.00 -0.83
CA ALA A 80 -13.85 0.79 0.62
C ALA A 80 -13.77 2.08 1.45
N GLY A 81 -13.38 3.22 0.87
CA GLY A 81 -13.02 4.43 1.60
C GLY A 81 -14.15 5.02 2.46
N ALA A 82 -15.38 5.01 1.94
CA ALA A 82 -16.54 5.51 2.67
C ALA A 82 -16.81 4.69 3.95
N ASP A 83 -16.73 3.36 3.85
CA ASP A 83 -16.96 2.48 4.99
C ASP A 83 -15.83 2.56 6.01
N LEU A 84 -14.57 2.68 5.57
CA LEU A 84 -13.42 2.90 6.47
C LEU A 84 -13.57 4.21 7.27
N VAL A 85 -14.06 5.28 6.63
CA VAL A 85 -14.30 6.56 7.32
C VAL A 85 -15.43 6.43 8.35
N ARG A 86 -16.52 5.72 8.00
CA ARG A 86 -17.63 5.48 8.92
C ARG A 86 -17.21 4.61 10.10
N GLU A 87 -16.45 3.54 9.85
CA GLU A 87 -15.89 2.66 10.88
C GLU A 87 -14.99 3.46 11.84
N ALA A 88 -14.07 4.28 11.30
CA ALA A 88 -13.18 5.11 12.10
C ALA A 88 -13.91 6.15 12.96
N ARG A 89 -15.12 6.57 12.56
CA ARG A 89 -16.00 7.46 13.33
C ARG A 89 -16.90 6.74 14.33
N GLY A 90 -16.89 5.41 14.34
CA GLY A 90 -17.79 4.58 15.16
C GLY A 90 -19.24 4.54 14.63
N GLU A 91 -19.47 4.90 13.37
CA GLU A 91 -20.78 4.91 12.71
C GLU A 91 -21.17 3.51 12.15
N ILE A 92 -20.23 2.56 12.18
CA ILE A 92 -20.44 1.14 11.92
C ILE A 92 -19.62 0.35 12.96
N THR A 93 -20.24 -0.59 13.65
CA THR A 93 -19.51 -1.69 14.32
C THR A 93 -19.60 -2.88 13.40
N LEU A 94 -18.48 -3.27 12.78
CA LEU A 94 -18.40 -4.60 12.15
C LEU A 94 -18.43 -5.62 13.29
N SER A 95 -19.51 -6.40 13.34
CA SER A 95 -19.67 -7.56 14.23
C SER A 95 -18.76 -8.71 13.81
#